data_AF-A0A1F0VU86-F1
#
_entry.id   AF-A0A1F0VU86-F1
#
_cell.length_a   1.000
_cell.length_b   1.000
_cell.length_c   1.000
_cell.angle_alpha   90.00
_cell.angle_beta   90.00
_cell.angle_gamma   90.00
#
_symmetry.space_group_name_H-M   'P 1'
#
loop_
_entity.id
_entity.type
_entity.pdbx_description
1 polymer ?
#
loop_
_entity_poly.entity_id
_entity_poly.type
_entity_poly.pdbx_seq_one_letter_code
_entity_poly.pdbx_strand_id
1 'polypeptide(L)'
;MSAAEELRAEADWMVNSASELELYVTDSHHRWAGLALSGAAADAARHALQRATDTLLEPAQQMRLAAQILSLYAPLQERIEQLRARALQLAAIPAFAEPASVALGQLDALADVLDWACARQLNALCTPEMAQPPSRLEDFSDLTLTELHQVQLTMASEEVRSLAAANPDITVLEAGPGRLVALVDPEGIGTHAAQVSTFVGGVGSSETASWPTAVERARAIARATNGPTVAWIGYSAPASLPRAAHEDPARRGAAELGRFQRALRQRFPHAQHILLGYSYGSVVVGKAAQQDYVADDIVLVGSPGASVASASQLHGRVWSARNTEDPIAIATGPRGGIHGPDPSSPAFGAAPLPDANGLPGDHGSYWKDLAFLRGLGIIAQRF
;
A
#
# COMPACT_ATOMS: atom_id res chain seq x y z
N MET A 1 -4.12 14.43 31.52
CA MET A 1 -3.22 15.32 30.78
C MET A 1 -4.04 16.00 29.71
N SER A 2 -3.69 17.24 29.36
CA SER A 2 -4.29 17.93 28.22
C SER A 2 -3.76 17.36 26.90
N ALA A 3 -4.47 17.56 25.79
CA ALA A 3 -4.00 17.10 24.48
C ALA A 3 -2.70 17.83 24.09
N ALA A 4 -2.57 19.10 24.47
CA ALA A 4 -1.33 19.86 24.27
C ALA A 4 -0.13 19.28 25.04
N GLU A 5 -0.34 18.80 26.27
CA GLU A 5 0.71 18.11 27.05
C GLU A 5 1.08 16.76 26.46
N GLU A 6 0.10 15.99 25.96
CA GLU A 6 0.34 14.72 25.27
C GLU A 6 1.18 14.92 24.00
N LEU A 7 0.83 15.92 23.17
CA LEU A 7 1.60 16.25 21.97
C LEU A 7 3.07 16.61 22.30
N ARG A 8 3.32 17.33 23.40
CA ARG A 8 4.69 17.66 23.84
C ARG A 8 5.44 16.43 24.35
N ALA A 9 4.79 15.62 25.18
CA ALA A 9 5.38 14.41 25.72
C ALA A 9 5.78 13.44 24.60
N GLU A 10 4.92 13.28 23.59
CA GLU A 10 5.21 12.46 22.42
C GLU A 10 6.33 13.06 21.56
N ALA A 11 6.36 14.38 21.37
CA ALA A 11 7.46 15.04 20.66
C ALA A 11 8.82 14.79 21.35
N ASP A 12 8.87 14.97 22.67
CA ASP A 12 10.09 14.73 23.46
C ASP A 12 10.49 13.26 23.42
N TRP A 13 9.52 12.34 23.53
CA TRP A 13 9.77 10.90 23.42
C TRP A 13 10.34 10.52 22.04
N MET A 14 9.80 11.08 20.95
CA MET A 14 10.29 10.84 19.60
C MET A 14 11.71 11.39 19.40
N VAL A 15 12.03 12.57 19.93
CA VAL A 15 13.39 13.15 19.87
C VAL A 15 14.40 12.28 20.62
N ASN A 16 14.03 11.81 21.82
CA ASN A 16 14.88 10.94 22.62
C ASN A 16 15.09 9.59 21.92
N SER A 17 14.02 8.97 21.43
CA SER A 17 14.08 7.69 20.71
C SER A 17 14.92 7.78 19.43
N ALA A 18 14.77 8.88 18.67
CA ALA A 18 15.60 9.12 17.49
C ALA A 18 17.09 9.24 17.85
N SER A 19 17.40 9.93 18.95
CA SER A 19 18.77 10.13 19.42
C SER A 19 19.38 8.81 19.93
N GLU A 20 18.61 7.99 20.63
CA GLU A 20 19.02 6.65 21.04
C GLU A 20 19.30 5.75 19.83
N LEU A 21 18.47 5.82 18.79
CA LEU A 21 18.64 5.03 17.57
C LEU A 21 19.91 5.44 16.81
N GLU A 22 20.18 6.74 16.68
CA GLU A 22 21.41 7.25 16.06
C GLU A 22 22.67 6.88 16.84
N LEU A 23 22.59 6.94 18.18
CA LEU A 23 23.68 6.48 19.05
C LEU A 23 23.91 4.98 18.88
N TYR A 24 22.84 4.18 18.81
CA TYR A 24 22.93 2.74 18.56
C TYR A 24 23.59 2.44 17.21
N VAL A 25 23.21 3.14 16.13
CA VAL A 25 23.83 2.99 14.80
C VAL A 25 25.32 3.31 14.88
N THR A 26 25.67 4.43 15.50
CA THR A 26 27.06 4.90 15.63
C THR A 26 27.91 3.93 16.45
N ASP A 27 27.42 3.49 17.61
CA ASP A 27 28.12 2.53 18.48
C ASP A 27 28.27 1.17 17.80
N SER A 28 27.23 0.71 17.09
CA SER A 28 27.28 -0.55 16.34
C SER A 28 28.34 -0.51 15.24
N HIS A 29 28.42 0.59 14.49
CA HIS A 29 29.46 0.80 13.48
C HIS A 29 30.86 0.77 14.10
N HIS A 30 31.04 1.44 15.23
CA HIS A 30 32.32 1.45 15.94
C HIS A 30 32.71 0.05 16.42
N ARG A 31 31.76 -0.70 17.01
CA ARG A 31 31.98 -2.09 17.46
C ARG A 31 32.37 -3.02 16.31
N TRP A 32 31.69 -2.95 15.18
CA TRP A 32 32.01 -3.84 14.04
C TRP A 32 33.34 -3.52 13.38
N ALA A 33 33.71 -2.24 13.31
CA ALA A 33 35.04 -1.83 12.86
C ALA A 33 36.15 -2.33 13.82
N GLY A 34 35.85 -2.42 15.12
CA GLY A 34 36.77 -2.90 16.15
C GLY A 34 36.90 -4.43 16.26
N LEU A 35 36.09 -5.22 15.53
CA LEU A 35 36.21 -6.68 15.55
C LEU A 35 37.52 -7.11 14.88
N ALA A 36 38.33 -7.90 15.59
CA ALA A 36 39.59 -8.46 15.11
C ALA A 36 39.39 -9.62 14.11
N LEU A 37 38.57 -9.38 13.07
CA LEU A 37 38.26 -10.31 11.98
C LEU A 37 38.78 -9.72 10.67
N SER A 38 39.49 -10.52 9.88
CA SER A 38 40.13 -10.10 8.62
C SER A 38 39.78 -11.01 7.45
N GLY A 39 39.96 -10.50 6.23
CA GLY A 39 39.67 -11.21 4.98
C GLY A 39 38.30 -10.87 4.39
N ALA A 40 38.11 -11.24 3.12
CA ALA A 40 36.97 -10.82 2.31
C ALA A 40 35.59 -11.18 2.91
N ALA A 41 35.48 -12.31 3.61
CA ALA A 41 34.25 -12.71 4.28
C ALA A 41 33.91 -11.81 5.48
N ALA A 42 34.92 -11.43 6.27
CA ALA A 42 34.75 -10.50 7.39
C ALA A 42 34.39 -9.09 6.89
N ASP A 43 35.02 -8.64 5.79
CA ASP A 43 34.67 -7.38 5.14
C ASP A 43 33.23 -7.40 4.62
N ALA A 44 32.81 -8.47 3.95
CA ALA A 44 31.44 -8.61 3.47
C ALA A 44 30.42 -8.60 4.61
N ALA A 45 30.71 -9.29 5.72
CA ALA A 45 29.86 -9.31 6.91
C ALA A 45 29.74 -7.92 7.55
N ARG A 46 30.85 -7.18 7.69
CA ARG A 46 30.83 -5.79 8.18
C ARG A 46 29.95 -4.89 7.33
N HIS A 47 30.11 -4.94 6.01
CA HIS A 47 29.30 -4.13 5.11
C HIS A 47 27.82 -4.53 5.15
N ALA A 48 27.49 -5.81 5.31
CA ALA A 48 26.12 -6.27 5.46
C ALA A 48 25.48 -5.74 6.75
N LEU A 49 26.20 -5.79 7.88
CA LEU A 49 25.74 -5.26 9.17
C LEU A 49 25.60 -3.74 9.14
N GLN A 50 26.56 -3.03 8.56
CA GLN A 50 26.49 -1.58 8.34
C GLN A 50 25.26 -1.21 7.53
N ARG A 51 25.08 -1.81 6.34
CA ARG A 51 23.88 -1.55 5.52
C ARG A 51 22.59 -1.85 6.26
N ALA A 52 22.51 -2.96 7.00
CA ALA A 52 21.32 -3.30 7.77
C ALA A 52 21.00 -2.24 8.83
N THR A 53 22.01 -1.59 9.39
CA THR A 53 21.87 -0.68 10.53
C THR A 53 21.73 0.76 10.08
N ASP A 54 22.35 1.13 8.96
CA ASP A 54 22.09 2.37 8.23
C ASP A 54 20.60 2.51 7.85
N THR A 55 19.88 1.39 7.67
CA THR A 55 18.42 1.44 7.45
C THR A 55 17.63 2.07 8.62
N LEU A 56 18.22 2.16 9.82
CA LEU A 56 17.61 2.77 11.00
C LEU A 56 17.75 4.30 11.04
N LEU A 57 18.63 4.89 10.21
CA LEU A 57 18.82 6.34 10.15
C LEU A 57 17.59 7.07 9.60
N GLU A 58 16.94 6.49 8.58
CA GLU A 58 15.72 7.08 8.01
C GLU A 58 14.57 7.12 9.04
N PRO A 59 14.24 6.04 9.78
CA PRO A 59 13.33 6.08 10.91
C PRO A 59 13.67 7.14 11.96
N ALA A 60 14.95 7.30 12.33
CA ALA A 60 15.37 8.33 13.30
C ALA A 60 15.08 9.75 12.78
N GLN A 61 15.38 10.00 11.51
CA GLN A 61 15.08 11.29 10.87
C GLN A 61 13.57 11.55 10.80
N GLN A 62 12.77 10.52 10.51
CA GLN A 62 11.31 10.64 10.51
C GLN A 62 10.75 10.92 11.90
N MET A 63 11.26 10.27 12.95
CA MET A 63 10.87 10.55 14.33
C MET A 63 11.13 12.02 14.69
N ARG A 64 12.26 12.60 14.26
CA ARG A 64 12.55 14.03 14.46
C ARG A 64 11.58 14.94 13.71
N LEU A 65 11.27 14.62 12.45
CA LEU A 65 10.31 15.39 11.66
C LEU A 65 8.89 15.30 12.25
N ALA A 66 8.49 14.12 12.73
CA ALA A 66 7.23 13.92 13.43
C ALA A 66 7.19 14.74 14.73
N ALA A 67 8.25 14.72 15.54
CA ALA A 67 8.37 15.53 16.75
C ALA A 67 8.27 17.04 16.46
N GLN A 68 8.85 17.51 15.35
CA GLN A 68 8.73 18.89 14.91
C GLN A 68 7.29 19.26 14.55
N ILE A 69 6.56 18.36 13.88
CA ILE A 69 5.13 18.53 13.59
C ILE A 69 4.36 18.62 14.92
N LEU A 70 4.51 17.66 15.82
CA LEU A 70 3.82 17.67 17.12
C LEU A 70 4.11 18.95 17.92
N SER A 71 5.36 19.39 17.94
CA SER A 71 5.79 20.64 18.60
C SER A 71 5.20 21.89 17.98
N LEU A 72 4.87 21.87 16.67
CA LEU A 72 4.20 22.97 15.97
C LEU A 72 2.73 23.09 16.41
N TYR A 73 2.04 21.96 16.58
CA TYR A 73 0.61 21.95 16.90
C TYR A 73 0.31 22.09 18.40
N ALA A 74 1.21 21.64 19.29
CA ALA A 74 0.96 21.68 20.73
C ALA A 74 0.60 23.07 21.28
N PRO A 75 1.28 24.19 20.90
CA PRO A 75 0.91 25.53 21.37
C PRO A 75 -0.46 26.00 20.85
N LEU A 76 -0.85 25.58 19.64
CA LEU A 76 -2.15 25.91 19.06
C LEU A 76 -3.28 25.20 19.82
N GLN A 77 -3.08 23.91 20.14
CA GLN A 77 -4.01 23.13 20.93
C GLN A 77 -4.16 23.69 22.35
N GLU A 78 -3.05 24.07 22.99
CA GLU A 78 -3.09 24.69 24.32
C GLU A 78 -3.91 25.98 24.31
N ARG A 79 -3.82 26.76 23.22
CA ARG A 79 -4.60 27.99 23.10
C ARG A 79 -6.10 27.72 23.04
N ILE A 80 -6.52 26.68 22.32
CA ILE A 80 -7.93 26.27 22.28
C ILE A 80 -8.40 25.81 23.66
N GLU A 81 -7.62 24.97 24.33
CA GLU A 81 -7.93 24.48 25.68
C GLU A 81 -8.08 25.62 26.70
N GLN A 82 -7.18 26.62 26.66
CA GLN A 82 -7.27 27.82 27.48
C GLN A 82 -8.54 28.64 27.19
N LEU A 83 -8.91 28.81 25.91
CA LEU A 83 -10.14 29.53 25.52
C LEU A 83 -11.40 28.76 25.94
N ARG A 84 -11.38 27.43 25.80
CA ARG A 84 -12.46 26.54 26.21
C ARG A 84 -12.70 26.62 27.72
N ALA A 85 -11.63 26.58 28.51
CA ALA A 85 -11.71 26.73 29.97
C ALA A 85 -12.35 28.08 30.37
N ARG A 86 -12.00 29.17 29.67
CA ARG A 86 -12.62 30.50 29.88
C ARG A 86 -14.09 30.52 29.46
N ALA A 87 -14.44 29.93 28.33
CA ALA A 87 -15.81 29.86 27.86
C ALA A 87 -16.68 29.03 28.81
N LEU A 88 -16.18 27.92 29.36
CA LEU A 88 -16.87 27.14 30.40
C LEU A 88 -17.13 27.95 31.67
N GLN A 89 -16.16 28.77 32.12
CA GLN A 89 -16.36 29.67 33.25
C GLN A 89 -17.44 30.73 32.99
N LEU A 90 -17.49 31.28 31.78
CA LEU A 90 -18.54 32.25 31.38
C LEU A 90 -19.91 31.59 31.24
N ALA A 91 -19.97 30.35 30.75
CA ALA A 91 -21.21 29.60 30.60
C ALA A 91 -21.93 29.35 31.94
N ALA A 92 -21.20 29.34 33.05
CA ALA A 92 -21.76 29.24 34.40
C ALA A 92 -22.54 30.50 34.83
N ILE A 93 -22.40 31.61 34.10
CA ILE A 93 -23.13 32.87 34.35
C ILE A 93 -24.36 32.91 33.43
N PRO A 94 -25.60 32.99 33.95
CA PRO A 94 -26.82 32.88 33.13
C PRO A 94 -26.91 33.86 31.95
N ALA A 95 -26.41 35.09 32.11
CA ALA A 95 -26.41 36.10 31.05
C ALA A 95 -25.48 35.76 29.87
N PHE A 96 -24.54 34.84 30.05
CA PHE A 96 -23.52 34.47 29.05
C PHE A 96 -23.60 33.01 28.62
N ALA A 97 -24.56 32.22 29.14
CA ALA A 97 -24.70 30.79 28.86
C ALA A 97 -24.83 30.48 27.36
N GLU A 98 -25.73 31.18 26.66
CA GLU A 98 -25.97 31.01 25.22
C GLU A 98 -24.74 31.43 24.37
N PRO A 99 -24.20 32.66 24.49
CA PRO A 99 -22.98 33.05 23.78
C PRO A 99 -21.78 32.14 24.04
N ALA A 100 -21.59 31.69 25.28
CA ALA A 100 -20.48 30.82 25.64
C ALA A 100 -20.62 29.41 25.02
N SER A 101 -21.85 28.89 24.93
CA SER A 101 -22.12 27.59 24.30
C SER A 101 -21.81 27.62 22.80
N VAL A 102 -22.17 28.70 22.10
CA VAL A 102 -21.81 28.89 20.69
C VAL A 102 -20.29 28.96 20.51
N ALA A 103 -19.60 29.69 21.39
CA ALA A 103 -18.14 29.79 21.36
C ALA A 103 -17.47 28.43 21.62
N LEU A 104 -17.99 27.61 22.54
CA LEU A 104 -17.49 26.25 22.78
C LEU A 104 -17.60 25.37 21.53
N GLY A 105 -18.75 25.41 20.83
CA GLY A 105 -18.92 24.65 19.58
C GLY A 105 -17.92 25.07 18.48
N GLN A 106 -17.61 26.37 18.37
CA GLN A 106 -16.61 26.86 17.43
C GLN A 106 -15.18 26.43 17.81
N LEU A 107 -14.86 26.42 19.11
CA LEU A 107 -13.57 25.97 19.62
C LEU A 107 -13.37 24.47 19.42
N ASP A 108 -14.41 23.67 19.65
CA ASP A 108 -14.37 22.23 19.41
C ASP A 108 -14.17 21.94 17.90
N ALA A 109 -14.90 22.64 17.01
CA ALA A 109 -14.68 22.53 15.57
C ALA A 109 -13.27 22.95 15.12
N LEU A 110 -12.69 23.97 15.75
CA LEU A 110 -11.30 24.38 15.47
C LEU A 110 -10.29 23.33 15.97
N ALA A 111 -10.55 22.69 17.11
CA ALA A 111 -9.72 21.60 17.64
C ALA A 111 -9.71 20.41 16.67
N ASP A 112 -10.88 20.03 16.15
CA ASP A 112 -11.01 18.95 15.17
C ASP A 112 -10.23 19.25 13.88
N VAL A 113 -10.23 20.51 13.42
CA VAL A 113 -9.44 20.94 12.25
C VAL A 113 -7.94 20.88 12.52
N LEU A 114 -7.48 21.28 13.71
CA LEU A 114 -6.06 21.19 14.08
C LEU A 114 -5.60 19.75 14.19
N ASP A 115 -6.38 18.89 14.83
CA ASP A 115 -6.09 17.46 14.94
C ASP A 115 -5.99 16.81 13.56
N TRP A 116 -6.98 17.07 12.69
CA TRP A 116 -6.96 16.61 11.30
C TRP A 116 -5.72 17.11 10.54
N ALA A 117 -5.35 18.39 10.71
CA ALA A 117 -4.19 18.96 10.03
C ALA A 117 -2.86 18.34 10.53
N CYS A 118 -2.73 18.11 11.82
CA CYS A 118 -1.59 17.43 12.44
C CYS A 118 -1.47 15.99 11.93
N ALA A 119 -2.55 15.21 12.03
CA ALA A 119 -2.61 13.83 11.55
C ALA A 119 -2.29 13.73 10.05
N ARG A 120 -2.80 14.67 9.24
CA ARG A 120 -2.50 14.71 7.80
C ARG A 120 -1.02 14.95 7.52
N GLN A 121 -0.35 15.85 8.25
CA GLN A 121 1.08 16.10 8.07
C GLN A 121 1.94 14.91 8.52
N LEU A 122 1.61 14.28 9.65
CA LEU A 122 2.25 13.04 10.09
C LEU A 122 2.07 11.91 9.07
N ASN A 123 0.85 11.74 8.55
CA ASN A 123 0.58 10.73 7.53
C ASN A 123 1.32 11.01 6.22
N ALA A 124 1.46 12.28 5.81
CA ALA A 124 2.24 12.63 4.62
C ALA A 124 3.74 12.32 4.77
N LEU A 125 4.27 12.48 5.98
CA LEU A 125 5.64 12.11 6.32
C LEU A 125 5.86 10.58 6.30
N CYS A 126 4.91 9.83 6.87
CA CYS A 126 5.04 8.38 7.04
C CYS A 126 4.57 7.58 5.80
N THR A 127 3.65 8.15 5.03
CA THR A 127 2.98 7.51 3.89
C THR A 127 2.86 8.50 2.73
N PRO A 128 3.97 8.84 2.06
CA PRO A 128 3.98 9.85 1.01
C PRO A 128 2.96 9.49 -0.07
N GLU A 129 2.23 10.51 -0.53
CA GLU A 129 1.23 10.35 -1.58
C GLU A 129 1.89 10.39 -2.96
N MET A 130 1.34 9.61 -3.89
CA MET A 130 1.75 9.67 -5.28
C MET A 130 1.23 10.97 -5.89
N ALA A 131 2.03 11.63 -6.73
CA ALA A 131 1.52 12.75 -7.51
C ALA A 131 0.27 12.32 -8.30
N GLN A 132 -0.69 13.23 -8.45
CA GLN A 132 -1.87 12.92 -9.26
C GLN A 132 -1.43 12.53 -10.67
N PRO A 133 -2.02 11.47 -11.25
CA PRO A 133 -1.64 11.03 -12.57
C PRO A 133 -1.96 12.14 -13.58
N PRO A 134 -1.05 12.45 -14.52
CA PRO A 134 -1.31 13.45 -15.55
C PRO A 134 -2.43 13.01 -16.50
N SER A 135 -2.64 11.69 -16.61
CA SER A 135 -3.74 11.09 -17.35
C SER A 135 -4.11 9.73 -16.77
N ARG A 136 -5.38 9.34 -16.92
CA ARG A 136 -5.95 8.08 -16.45
C ARG A 136 -6.42 7.25 -17.64
N LEU A 137 -6.58 5.95 -17.44
CA LEU A 137 -7.13 5.08 -18.49
C LEU A 137 -8.52 5.56 -18.98
N GLU A 138 -9.34 6.10 -18.07
CA GLU A 138 -10.68 6.63 -18.36
C GLU A 138 -10.68 7.86 -19.30
N ASP A 139 -9.57 8.61 -19.36
CA ASP A 139 -9.46 9.81 -20.20
C ASP A 139 -9.27 9.48 -21.69
N PHE A 140 -8.98 8.21 -22.02
CA PHE A 140 -8.68 7.75 -23.38
C PHE A 140 -9.59 6.61 -23.83
N SER A 141 -10.86 6.65 -23.45
CA SER A 141 -11.83 5.59 -23.79
C SER A 141 -11.98 5.35 -25.30
N ASP A 142 -11.81 6.39 -26.13
CA ASP A 142 -11.94 6.31 -27.59
C ASP A 142 -10.69 5.75 -28.31
N LEU A 143 -9.55 5.65 -27.62
CA LEU A 143 -8.29 5.19 -28.22
C LEU A 143 -8.15 3.67 -28.19
N THR A 144 -7.58 3.09 -29.25
CA THR A 144 -7.11 1.70 -29.21
C THR A 144 -5.96 1.55 -28.19
N LEU A 145 -5.68 0.32 -27.74
CA LEU A 145 -4.57 0.07 -26.81
C LEU A 145 -3.23 0.51 -27.40
N THR A 146 -3.02 0.32 -28.71
CA THR A 146 -1.81 0.76 -29.41
C THR A 146 -1.66 2.27 -29.43
N GLU A 147 -2.74 3.02 -29.73
CA GLU A 147 -2.71 4.48 -29.72
C GLU A 147 -2.48 5.02 -28.30
N LEU A 148 -3.19 4.46 -27.32
CA LEU A 148 -3.00 4.80 -25.91
C LEU A 148 -1.54 4.59 -25.48
N HIS A 149 -0.94 3.45 -25.85
CA HIS A 149 0.45 3.16 -25.54
C HIS A 149 1.40 4.24 -26.06
N GLN A 150 1.22 4.66 -27.32
CA GLN A 150 2.05 5.72 -27.90
C GLN A 150 1.87 7.05 -27.16
N VAL A 151 0.63 7.43 -26.87
CA VAL A 151 0.31 8.64 -26.09
C VAL A 151 0.99 8.60 -24.72
N GLN A 152 0.86 7.50 -23.99
CA GLN A 152 1.49 7.35 -22.67
C GLN A 152 3.02 7.45 -22.74
N LEU A 153 3.67 6.82 -23.74
CA LEU A 153 5.12 6.90 -23.90
C LEU A 153 5.63 8.33 -24.16
N THR A 154 4.84 9.20 -24.79
CA THR A 154 5.24 10.60 -25.01
C THR A 154 5.34 11.41 -23.71
N MET A 155 4.53 11.06 -22.70
CA MET A 155 4.48 11.74 -21.40
C MET A 155 5.23 10.99 -20.30
N ALA A 156 5.67 9.76 -20.59
CA ALA A 156 6.28 8.87 -19.63
C ALA A 156 7.67 9.35 -19.16
N SER A 157 8.13 8.82 -18.02
CA SER A 157 9.52 9.00 -17.60
C SER A 157 10.48 8.13 -18.41
N GLU A 158 11.79 8.37 -18.28
CA GLU A 158 12.79 7.56 -18.98
C GLU A 158 12.78 6.09 -18.53
N GLU A 159 12.50 5.86 -17.25
CA GLU A 159 12.40 4.53 -16.66
C GLU A 159 11.25 3.73 -17.30
N VAL A 160 10.08 4.34 -17.49
CA VAL A 160 8.94 3.71 -18.16
C VAL A 160 9.25 3.42 -19.63
N ARG A 161 9.85 4.38 -20.35
CA ARG A 161 10.23 4.18 -21.77
C ARG A 161 11.24 3.04 -21.93
N SER A 162 12.27 3.02 -21.08
CA SER A 162 13.29 1.97 -21.08
C SER A 162 12.69 0.60 -20.76
N LEU A 163 11.78 0.52 -19.78
CA LEU A 163 11.10 -0.72 -19.43
C LEU A 163 10.21 -1.22 -20.58
N ALA A 164 9.44 -0.33 -21.22
CA ALA A 164 8.61 -0.69 -22.37
C ALA A 164 9.43 -1.14 -23.58
N ALA A 165 10.55 -0.46 -23.87
CA ALA A 165 11.44 -0.85 -24.95
C ALA A 165 12.07 -2.25 -24.73
N ALA A 166 12.34 -2.60 -23.47
CA ALA A 166 12.87 -3.92 -23.10
C ALA A 166 11.81 -5.04 -23.08
N ASN A 167 10.51 -4.69 -23.06
CA ASN A 167 9.42 -5.65 -22.94
C ASN A 167 8.34 -5.38 -24.02
N PRO A 168 8.51 -5.90 -25.24
CA PRO A 168 7.60 -5.61 -26.36
C PRO A 168 6.19 -6.19 -26.18
N ASP A 169 6.00 -7.06 -25.19
CA ASP A 169 4.72 -7.65 -24.82
C ASP A 169 3.91 -6.81 -23.82
N ILE A 170 4.37 -5.59 -23.49
CA ILE A 170 3.64 -4.68 -22.62
C ILE A 170 3.03 -3.50 -23.38
N THR A 171 1.82 -3.12 -22.97
CA THR A 171 1.13 -1.90 -23.37
C THR A 171 0.99 -1.00 -22.15
N VAL A 172 1.63 0.16 -22.17
CA VAL A 172 1.50 1.18 -21.10
C VAL A 172 0.10 1.79 -21.14
N LEU A 173 -0.65 1.65 -20.05
CA LEU A 173 -2.02 2.15 -19.88
C LEU A 173 -2.05 3.49 -19.13
N GLU A 174 -1.22 3.63 -18.09
CA GLU A 174 -1.02 4.87 -17.34
C GLU A 174 0.47 5.02 -16.98
N ALA A 175 1.02 6.23 -17.12
CA ALA A 175 2.37 6.55 -16.71
C ALA A 175 2.45 7.92 -16.03
N GLY A 176 3.37 8.05 -15.08
CA GLY A 176 3.66 9.31 -14.40
C GLY A 176 4.80 9.13 -13.38
N PRO A 177 5.21 10.20 -12.68
CA PRO A 177 6.23 10.09 -11.63
C PRO A 177 5.85 9.04 -10.58
N GLY A 178 6.64 7.96 -10.47
CA GLY A 178 6.40 6.84 -9.56
C GLY A 178 5.23 5.91 -9.95
N ARG A 179 4.56 6.16 -11.08
CA ARG A 179 3.38 5.40 -11.55
C ARG A 179 3.69 4.64 -12.84
N LEU A 180 3.30 3.37 -12.85
CA LEU A 180 3.27 2.54 -14.04
C LEU A 180 2.06 1.61 -13.98
N VAL A 181 1.18 1.69 -14.98
CA VAL A 181 0.17 0.66 -15.19
C VAL A 181 0.38 0.10 -16.58
N ALA A 182 0.73 -1.18 -16.65
CA ALA A 182 1.07 -1.84 -17.90
C ALA A 182 0.26 -3.12 -18.08
N LEU A 183 -0.41 -3.25 -19.22
CA LEU A 183 -1.02 -4.50 -19.65
C LEU A 183 0.07 -5.39 -20.25
N VAL A 184 0.23 -6.60 -19.72
CA VAL A 184 1.16 -7.62 -20.23
C VAL A 184 0.35 -8.67 -20.98
N ASP A 185 0.65 -8.85 -22.27
CA ASP A 185 -0.07 -9.75 -23.16
C ASP A 185 0.91 -10.55 -24.04
N PRO A 186 1.55 -11.60 -23.47
CA PRO A 186 2.59 -12.34 -24.17
C PRO A 186 2.07 -13.15 -25.38
N GLU A 187 0.76 -13.42 -25.43
CA GLU A 187 0.13 -14.20 -26.50
C GLU A 187 -0.61 -13.31 -27.52
N GLY A 188 -0.66 -11.99 -27.30
CA GLY A 188 -1.28 -11.02 -28.21
C GLY A 188 -2.79 -11.19 -28.37
N ILE A 189 -3.49 -11.60 -27.32
CA ILE A 189 -4.93 -11.89 -27.32
C ILE A 189 -5.76 -10.59 -27.46
N GLY A 190 -5.28 -9.50 -26.85
CA GLY A 190 -5.95 -8.21 -26.84
C GLY A 190 -7.30 -8.21 -26.11
N THR A 191 -8.19 -7.31 -26.52
CA THR A 191 -9.47 -7.05 -25.82
C THR A 191 -10.55 -8.12 -26.01
N HIS A 192 -10.28 -9.16 -26.81
CA HIS A 192 -11.17 -10.29 -27.02
C HIS A 192 -10.90 -11.44 -26.03
N ALA A 193 -10.01 -11.24 -25.06
CA ALA A 193 -9.69 -12.25 -24.06
C ALA A 193 -10.92 -12.66 -23.25
N ALA A 194 -11.03 -13.96 -22.95
CA ALA A 194 -12.08 -14.49 -22.07
C ALA A 194 -11.94 -13.99 -20.62
N GLN A 195 -10.72 -13.60 -20.22
CA GLN A 195 -10.45 -12.98 -18.93
C GLN A 195 -9.36 -11.92 -19.04
N VAL A 196 -9.39 -10.96 -18.12
CA VAL A 196 -8.31 -10.01 -17.88
C VAL A 196 -8.01 -9.98 -16.39
N SER A 197 -6.73 -10.13 -16.05
CA SER A 197 -6.26 -10.10 -14.67
C SER A 197 -5.64 -8.74 -14.34
N THR A 198 -5.71 -8.33 -13.07
CA THR A 198 -4.94 -7.18 -12.56
C THR A 198 -4.18 -7.60 -11.31
N PHE A 199 -2.87 -7.40 -11.33
CA PHE A 199 -1.95 -7.72 -10.24
C PHE A 199 -1.53 -6.45 -9.49
N VAL A 200 -1.78 -6.43 -8.18
CA VAL A 200 -1.41 -5.36 -7.25
C VAL A 200 -0.33 -5.89 -6.29
N GLY A 201 0.86 -5.30 -6.39
CA GLY A 201 2.01 -5.63 -5.55
C GLY A 201 1.90 -5.10 -4.11
N GLY A 202 2.80 -5.57 -3.25
CA GLY A 202 2.88 -5.16 -1.85
C GLY A 202 3.89 -4.05 -1.58
N VAL A 203 4.52 -4.11 -0.41
CA VAL A 203 5.59 -3.20 0.04
C VAL A 203 6.68 -3.06 -1.03
N GLY A 204 7.14 -1.83 -1.28
CA GLY A 204 8.18 -1.50 -2.25
C GLY A 204 7.77 -1.64 -3.73
N SER A 205 6.52 -2.01 -4.03
CA SER A 205 6.09 -2.25 -5.42
C SER A 205 6.04 -0.99 -6.29
N SER A 206 5.96 0.19 -5.69
CA SER A 206 6.02 1.48 -6.40
C SER A 206 7.44 1.97 -6.67
N GLU A 207 8.46 1.32 -6.14
CA GLU A 207 9.86 1.65 -6.43
C GLU A 207 10.22 1.18 -7.84
N THR A 208 10.89 2.03 -8.61
CA THR A 208 11.22 1.77 -10.02
C THR A 208 12.04 0.49 -10.21
N ALA A 209 12.92 0.17 -9.25
CA ALA A 209 13.71 -1.06 -9.23
C ALA A 209 12.83 -2.34 -9.16
N SER A 210 11.61 -2.24 -8.63
CA SER A 210 10.67 -3.35 -8.49
C SER A 210 9.83 -3.59 -9.75
N TRP A 211 9.74 -2.62 -10.67
CA TRP A 211 8.84 -2.67 -11.82
C TRP A 211 9.11 -3.84 -12.78
N PRO A 212 10.37 -4.19 -13.12
CA PRO A 212 10.64 -5.39 -13.94
C PRO A 212 10.08 -6.66 -13.30
N THR A 213 10.22 -6.80 -11.98
CA THR A 213 9.68 -7.97 -11.25
C THR A 213 8.15 -7.98 -11.28
N ALA A 214 7.49 -6.82 -11.18
CA ALA A 214 6.03 -6.74 -11.31
C ALA A 214 5.56 -7.17 -12.71
N VAL A 215 6.27 -6.76 -13.77
CA VAL A 215 6.00 -7.18 -15.15
C VAL A 215 6.21 -8.70 -15.31
N GLU A 216 7.30 -9.27 -14.78
CA GLU A 216 7.52 -10.72 -14.84
C GLU A 216 6.42 -11.51 -14.13
N ARG A 217 5.96 -11.03 -12.96
CA ARG A 217 4.84 -11.65 -12.23
C ARG A 217 3.54 -11.57 -13.02
N ALA A 218 3.24 -10.40 -13.58
CA ALA A 218 2.07 -10.24 -14.46
C ALA A 218 2.17 -11.16 -15.69
N ARG A 219 3.36 -11.34 -16.28
CA ARG A 219 3.59 -12.27 -17.38
C ARG A 219 3.34 -13.72 -16.98
N ALA A 220 3.80 -14.14 -15.79
CA ALA A 220 3.54 -15.48 -15.26
C ALA A 220 2.04 -15.73 -15.07
N ILE A 221 1.32 -14.74 -14.52
CA ILE A 221 -0.15 -14.79 -14.37
C ILE A 221 -0.82 -14.86 -15.74
N ALA A 222 -0.40 -14.03 -16.70
CA ALA A 222 -0.98 -13.98 -18.05
C ALA A 222 -0.89 -15.33 -18.76
N ARG A 223 0.28 -15.99 -18.68
CA ARG A 223 0.46 -17.34 -19.22
C ARG A 223 -0.39 -18.38 -18.50
N ALA A 224 -0.47 -18.30 -17.19
CA ALA A 224 -1.23 -19.26 -16.38
C ALA A 224 -2.74 -19.17 -16.60
N THR A 225 -3.23 -17.95 -16.83
CA THR A 225 -4.65 -17.63 -17.01
C THR A 225 -5.08 -17.54 -18.47
N ASN A 226 -4.14 -17.70 -19.42
CA ASN A 226 -4.36 -17.58 -20.86
C ASN A 226 -5.11 -16.28 -21.23
N GLY A 227 -4.68 -15.15 -20.66
CA GLY A 227 -5.25 -13.84 -20.95
C GLY A 227 -4.36 -12.70 -20.45
N PRO A 228 -4.60 -11.46 -20.91
CA PRO A 228 -3.80 -10.30 -20.54
C PRO A 228 -3.81 -10.07 -19.03
N THR A 229 -2.69 -9.63 -18.47
CA THR A 229 -2.59 -9.26 -17.05
C THR A 229 -2.00 -7.86 -16.90
N VAL A 230 -2.69 -7.00 -16.16
CA VAL A 230 -2.20 -5.67 -15.78
C VAL A 230 -1.24 -5.79 -14.60
N ALA A 231 0.00 -5.34 -14.76
CA ALA A 231 0.86 -4.95 -13.64
C ALA A 231 0.45 -3.55 -13.17
N TRP A 232 -0.24 -3.45 -12.04
CA TRP A 232 -0.83 -2.20 -11.56
C TRP A 232 0.01 -1.55 -10.46
N ILE A 233 0.69 -0.45 -10.81
CA ILE A 233 1.50 0.38 -9.91
C ILE A 233 0.92 1.79 -9.91
N GLY A 234 -0.31 1.90 -9.42
CA GLY A 234 -1.11 3.14 -9.45
C GLY A 234 -1.17 3.91 -8.13
N TYR A 235 -0.35 3.55 -7.13
CA TYR A 235 -0.32 4.22 -5.84
C TYR A 235 1.06 4.11 -5.19
N SER A 236 1.36 4.98 -4.22
CA SER A 236 2.60 4.89 -3.44
C SER A 236 2.47 3.74 -2.45
N ALA A 237 3.03 2.59 -2.81
CA ALA A 237 3.11 1.47 -1.90
C ALA A 237 3.98 1.85 -0.69
N PRO A 238 3.70 1.29 0.51
CA PRO A 238 4.59 1.47 1.64
C PRO A 238 6.01 1.03 1.25
N ALA A 239 7.01 1.86 1.51
CA ALA A 239 8.42 1.53 1.20
C ALA A 239 9.00 0.45 2.13
N SER A 240 8.36 0.19 3.27
CA SER A 240 8.85 -0.76 4.26
C SER A 240 7.71 -1.42 5.04
N LEU A 241 8.02 -2.57 5.66
CA LEU A 241 7.07 -3.32 6.48
C LEU A 241 6.49 -2.49 7.65
N PRO A 242 7.27 -1.68 8.39
CA PRO A 242 6.69 -0.82 9.44
C PRO A 242 5.67 0.17 8.88
N ARG A 243 5.95 0.80 7.73
CA ARG A 243 5.00 1.72 7.07
C ARG A 243 3.75 1.00 6.56
N ALA A 244 3.88 -0.30 6.26
CA ALA A 244 2.76 -1.14 5.86
C ALA A 244 1.76 -1.40 7.00
N ALA A 245 2.03 -0.97 8.23
CA ALA A 245 1.03 -0.95 9.30
C ALA A 245 -0.11 0.04 9.03
N HIS A 246 0.16 1.11 8.29
CA HIS A 246 -0.84 2.14 8.02
C HIS A 246 -1.79 1.73 6.90
N GLU A 247 -3.08 2.05 7.05
CA GLU A 247 -4.10 1.80 6.02
C GLU A 247 -4.18 2.91 4.95
N ASP A 248 -3.59 4.08 5.21
CA ASP A 248 -3.67 5.27 4.36
C ASP A 248 -3.25 5.04 2.90
N PRO A 249 -2.10 4.40 2.60
CA PRO A 249 -1.72 4.03 1.25
C PRO A 249 -2.78 3.14 0.58
N ALA A 250 -3.29 2.15 1.31
CA ALA A 250 -4.32 1.25 0.78
C ALA A 250 -5.65 1.97 0.52
N ARG A 251 -6.06 2.93 1.36
CA ARG A 251 -7.27 3.74 1.13
C ARG A 251 -7.14 4.55 -0.16
N ARG A 252 -6.01 5.24 -0.37
CA ARG A 252 -5.76 6.01 -1.60
C ARG A 252 -5.65 5.10 -2.81
N GLY A 253 -4.89 4.02 -2.70
CA GLY A 253 -4.74 3.02 -3.77
C GLY A 253 -6.06 2.37 -4.16
N ALA A 254 -6.96 2.10 -3.21
CA ALA A 254 -8.27 1.52 -3.49
C ALA A 254 -9.16 2.43 -4.33
N ALA A 255 -9.14 3.74 -4.08
CA ALA A 255 -9.90 4.71 -4.87
C ALA A 255 -9.40 4.77 -6.33
N GLU A 256 -8.07 4.78 -6.51
CA GLU A 256 -7.42 4.76 -7.82
C GLU A 256 -7.66 3.44 -8.57
N LEU A 257 -7.53 2.32 -7.86
CA LEU A 257 -7.75 0.98 -8.40
C LEU A 257 -9.20 0.79 -8.84
N GLY A 258 -10.18 1.24 -8.04
CA GLY A 258 -11.59 1.17 -8.39
C GLY A 258 -11.93 1.98 -9.65
N ARG A 259 -11.34 3.16 -9.83
CA ARG A 259 -11.47 3.95 -11.08
C ARG A 259 -10.88 3.18 -12.26
N PHE A 260 -9.64 2.71 -12.10
CA PHE A 260 -8.95 1.94 -13.13
C PHE A 260 -9.73 0.69 -13.54
N GLN A 261 -10.25 -0.10 -12.61
CA GLN A 261 -11.02 -1.31 -12.91
C GLN A 261 -12.30 -1.02 -13.70
N ARG A 262 -13.01 0.08 -13.41
CA ARG A 262 -14.18 0.49 -14.20
C ARG A 262 -13.79 0.84 -15.64
N ALA A 263 -12.69 1.57 -15.83
CA ALA A 263 -12.17 1.89 -17.16
C ALA A 263 -11.68 0.63 -17.90
N LEU A 264 -11.03 -0.30 -17.20
CA LEU A 264 -10.60 -1.58 -17.75
C LEU A 264 -11.80 -2.41 -18.22
N ARG A 265 -12.88 -2.47 -17.42
CA ARG A 265 -14.13 -3.17 -17.77
C ARG A 265 -14.80 -2.61 -19.01
N GLN A 266 -14.69 -1.31 -19.29
CA GLN A 266 -15.19 -0.73 -20.54
C GLN A 266 -14.40 -1.23 -21.76
N ARG A 267 -13.09 -1.48 -21.61
CA ARG A 267 -12.23 -2.00 -22.68
C ARG A 267 -12.33 -3.52 -22.85
N PHE A 268 -12.66 -4.23 -21.79
CA PHE A 268 -12.84 -5.69 -21.75
C PHE A 268 -14.25 -6.05 -21.26
N PRO A 269 -15.33 -5.67 -21.98
CA PRO A 269 -16.70 -5.77 -21.48
C PRO A 269 -17.23 -7.21 -21.37
N HIS A 270 -16.62 -8.14 -22.11
CA HIS A 270 -17.01 -9.55 -22.14
C HIS A 270 -16.03 -10.47 -21.38
N ALA A 271 -14.94 -9.92 -20.86
CA ALA A 271 -13.96 -10.69 -20.11
C ALA A 271 -14.40 -10.88 -18.66
N GLN A 272 -14.04 -12.00 -18.05
CA GLN A 272 -13.98 -12.15 -16.60
C GLN A 272 -12.86 -11.26 -16.04
N HIS A 273 -13.14 -10.48 -15.00
CA HIS A 273 -12.13 -9.62 -14.35
C HIS A 273 -11.62 -10.27 -13.08
N ILE A 274 -10.32 -10.57 -13.03
CA ILE A 274 -9.67 -11.19 -11.88
C ILE A 274 -8.74 -10.16 -11.23
N LEU A 275 -8.98 -9.85 -9.95
CA LEU A 275 -8.18 -8.87 -9.20
C LEU A 275 -7.33 -9.57 -8.14
N LEU A 276 -6.02 -9.55 -8.32
CA LEU A 276 -5.05 -10.21 -7.47
C LEU A 276 -4.31 -9.19 -6.59
N GLY A 277 -4.40 -9.34 -5.28
CA GLY A 277 -3.65 -8.55 -4.31
C GLY A 277 -2.64 -9.41 -3.58
N TYR A 278 -1.36 -9.06 -3.70
CA TYR A 278 -0.27 -9.77 -3.04
C TYR A 278 0.32 -8.95 -1.89
N SER A 279 0.54 -9.60 -0.73
CA SER A 279 1.08 -8.92 0.44
C SER A 279 0.24 -7.70 0.80
N TYR A 280 0.83 -6.53 1.05
CA TYR A 280 0.07 -5.29 1.28
C TYR A 280 -0.89 -4.92 0.13
N GLY A 281 -0.65 -5.38 -1.11
CA GLY A 281 -1.57 -5.21 -2.24
C GLY A 281 -2.95 -5.84 -2.00
N SER A 282 -3.03 -6.89 -1.17
CA SER A 282 -4.30 -7.49 -0.74
C SER A 282 -5.17 -6.54 0.10
N VAL A 283 -4.57 -5.61 0.84
CA VAL A 283 -5.26 -4.57 1.61
C VAL A 283 -5.88 -3.56 0.65
N VAL A 284 -5.13 -3.16 -0.38
CA VAL A 284 -5.61 -2.26 -1.45
C VAL A 284 -6.78 -2.89 -2.20
N VAL A 285 -6.62 -4.15 -2.60
CA VAL A 285 -7.65 -4.92 -3.31
C VAL A 285 -8.89 -5.12 -2.44
N GLY A 286 -8.73 -5.50 -1.17
CA GLY A 286 -9.85 -5.67 -0.24
C GLY A 286 -10.63 -4.38 -0.01
N LYS A 287 -9.94 -3.23 0.12
CA LYS A 287 -10.60 -1.92 0.19
C LYS A 287 -11.30 -1.54 -1.12
N ALA A 288 -10.71 -1.80 -2.27
CA ALA A 288 -11.33 -1.51 -3.56
C ALA A 288 -12.58 -2.37 -3.78
N ALA A 289 -12.48 -3.67 -3.49
CA ALA A 289 -13.55 -4.65 -3.69
C ALA A 289 -14.75 -4.50 -2.73
N GLN A 290 -14.73 -3.57 -1.78
CA GLN A 290 -15.95 -3.13 -1.07
C GLN A 290 -16.87 -2.27 -1.96
N GLN A 291 -16.39 -1.84 -3.13
CA GLN A 291 -17.19 -1.17 -4.15
C GLN A 291 -17.72 -2.20 -5.15
N ASP A 292 -18.94 -1.98 -5.65
CA ASP A 292 -19.51 -2.82 -6.70
C ASP A 292 -18.70 -2.75 -8.01
N TYR A 293 -18.73 -3.84 -8.78
CA TYR A 293 -18.19 -3.97 -10.15
C TYR A 293 -16.67 -3.80 -10.30
N VAL A 294 -15.90 -3.97 -9.23
CA VAL A 294 -14.42 -3.92 -9.27
C VAL A 294 -13.82 -5.18 -9.91
N ALA A 295 -14.33 -6.37 -9.59
CA ALA A 295 -13.86 -7.63 -10.16
C ALA A 295 -14.93 -8.73 -10.03
N ASP A 296 -14.80 -9.80 -10.82
CA ASP A 296 -15.63 -11.00 -10.72
C ASP A 296 -15.02 -12.01 -9.75
N ASP A 297 -13.69 -12.10 -9.74
CA ASP A 297 -12.90 -12.88 -8.78
C ASP A 297 -11.82 -12.03 -8.12
N ILE A 298 -11.63 -12.23 -6.83
CA ILE A 298 -10.68 -11.53 -5.98
C ILE A 298 -9.73 -12.58 -5.41
N VAL A 299 -8.43 -12.42 -5.62
CA VAL A 299 -7.42 -13.37 -5.15
C VAL A 299 -6.48 -12.68 -4.16
N LEU A 300 -6.50 -13.13 -2.91
CA LEU A 300 -5.70 -12.58 -1.82
C LEU A 300 -4.53 -13.52 -1.51
N VAL A 301 -3.30 -13.10 -1.86
CA VAL A 301 -2.10 -13.94 -1.81
C VAL A 301 -1.14 -13.44 -0.75
N GLY A 302 -0.70 -14.31 0.17
CA GLY A 302 0.24 -13.96 1.23
C GLY A 302 -0.22 -12.70 1.97
N SER A 303 -1.47 -12.65 2.40
CA SER A 303 -2.13 -11.41 2.83
C SER A 303 -2.00 -11.15 4.34
N PRO A 304 -1.70 -9.92 4.78
CA PRO A 304 -1.82 -9.50 6.18
C PRO A 304 -3.27 -9.17 6.61
N GLY A 305 -4.24 -9.31 5.69
CA GLY A 305 -5.63 -8.89 5.84
C GLY A 305 -6.15 -8.14 4.61
N ALA A 306 -7.46 -7.91 4.57
CA ALA A 306 -8.17 -7.28 3.45
C ALA A 306 -8.98 -6.04 3.87
N SER A 307 -8.71 -5.48 5.06
CA SER A 307 -9.45 -4.37 5.69
C SER A 307 -10.98 -4.61 5.78
N VAL A 308 -11.39 -5.86 5.89
CA VAL A 308 -12.77 -6.30 6.14
C VAL A 308 -12.75 -7.44 7.16
N ALA A 309 -13.86 -7.66 7.86
CA ALA A 309 -13.99 -8.72 8.84
C ALA A 309 -14.29 -10.09 8.20
N SER A 310 -14.89 -10.12 7.01
CA SER A 310 -15.17 -11.37 6.28
C SER A 310 -15.20 -11.18 4.77
N ALA A 311 -14.98 -12.26 4.03
CA ALA A 311 -15.06 -12.31 2.58
C ALA A 311 -16.42 -11.86 2.02
N SER A 312 -17.51 -12.01 2.80
CA SER A 312 -18.86 -11.60 2.40
C SER A 312 -19.03 -10.08 2.22
N GLN A 313 -18.07 -9.29 2.71
CA GLN A 313 -18.04 -7.83 2.54
C GLN A 313 -17.31 -7.40 1.26
N LEU A 314 -16.80 -8.35 0.48
CA LEU A 314 -16.15 -8.09 -0.80
C LEU A 314 -17.08 -8.49 -1.95
N HIS A 315 -17.22 -7.60 -2.93
CA HIS A 315 -18.07 -7.78 -4.09
C HIS A 315 -17.32 -8.59 -5.15
N GLY A 316 -17.52 -9.91 -5.12
CA GLY A 316 -16.90 -10.87 -6.04
C GLY A 316 -16.68 -12.22 -5.37
N ARG A 317 -16.21 -13.21 -6.12
CA ARG A 317 -15.79 -14.48 -5.54
C ARG A 317 -14.41 -14.31 -4.92
N VAL A 318 -14.27 -14.60 -3.63
CA VAL A 318 -13.02 -14.38 -2.90
C VAL A 318 -12.24 -15.69 -2.77
N TRP A 319 -10.99 -15.65 -3.22
CA TRP A 319 -10.03 -16.72 -3.12
C TRP A 319 -8.83 -16.30 -2.27
N SER A 320 -8.21 -17.24 -1.57
CA SER A 320 -7.00 -16.97 -0.79
C SER A 320 -5.96 -18.08 -0.92
N ALA A 321 -4.70 -17.68 -0.86
CA ALA A 321 -3.56 -18.59 -0.80
C ALA A 321 -2.50 -18.02 0.13
N ARG A 322 -2.02 -18.85 1.06
CA ARG A 322 -0.82 -18.57 1.85
C ARG A 322 0.08 -19.80 1.90
N ASN A 323 1.37 -19.61 1.66
CA ASN A 323 2.36 -20.67 1.83
C ASN A 323 2.60 -20.98 3.32
N THR A 324 3.11 -22.17 3.62
CA THR A 324 3.27 -22.63 5.01
C THR A 324 4.37 -21.90 5.78
N GLU A 325 5.40 -21.40 5.10
CA GLU A 325 6.54 -20.71 5.72
C GLU A 325 6.48 -19.18 5.50
N ASP A 326 5.32 -18.67 5.06
CA ASP A 326 5.14 -17.25 4.83
C ASP A 326 5.12 -16.46 6.17
N PRO A 327 6.11 -15.58 6.43
CA PRO A 327 6.17 -14.78 7.65
C PRO A 327 4.98 -13.81 7.80
N ILE A 328 4.18 -13.59 6.74
CA ILE A 328 2.95 -12.79 6.83
C ILE A 328 1.97 -13.34 7.88
N ALA A 329 2.07 -14.63 8.21
CA ALA A 329 1.30 -15.26 9.28
C ALA A 329 1.47 -14.59 10.65
N ILE A 330 2.56 -13.83 10.87
CA ILE A 330 2.79 -13.06 12.11
C ILE A 330 1.97 -11.75 12.12
N ALA A 331 1.64 -11.22 10.95
CA ALA A 331 0.91 -9.96 10.81
C ALA A 331 -0.62 -10.13 10.86
N THR A 332 -1.11 -11.37 10.88
CA THR A 332 -2.54 -11.68 10.80
C THR A 332 -2.92 -12.92 11.60
N GLY A 333 -4.21 -13.14 11.83
CA GLY A 333 -4.73 -14.30 12.53
C GLY A 333 -6.22 -14.55 12.27
N PRO A 334 -6.80 -15.64 12.79
CA PRO A 334 -8.14 -16.09 12.38
C PRO A 334 -9.28 -15.11 12.64
N ARG A 335 -9.12 -14.17 13.58
CA ARG A 335 -10.18 -13.22 14.01
C ARG A 335 -9.71 -11.76 14.06
N GLY A 336 -8.52 -11.48 13.54
CA GLY A 336 -7.91 -10.16 13.62
C GLY A 336 -6.53 -10.16 12.99
N GLY A 337 -5.83 -9.05 13.11
CA GLY A 337 -4.59 -8.82 12.39
C GLY A 337 -4.45 -7.34 12.10
N ILE A 338 -3.29 -6.93 11.61
CA ILE A 338 -3.00 -5.52 11.38
C ILE A 338 -3.97 -4.87 10.37
N HIS A 339 -4.44 -5.66 9.39
CA HIS A 339 -5.43 -5.25 8.38
C HIS A 339 -6.69 -6.13 8.38
N GLY A 340 -7.05 -6.66 9.55
CA GLY A 340 -8.17 -7.60 9.71
C GLY A 340 -7.76 -9.08 9.70
N PRO A 341 -8.73 -10.01 9.72
CA PRO A 341 -8.47 -11.44 9.83
C PRO A 341 -7.72 -12.01 8.63
N ASP A 342 -7.02 -13.12 8.86
CA ASP A 342 -6.26 -13.86 7.85
C ASP A 342 -7.20 -14.36 6.75
N PRO A 343 -7.03 -13.94 5.48
CA PRO A 343 -7.91 -14.39 4.41
C PRO A 343 -7.83 -15.89 4.12
N SER A 344 -6.75 -16.57 4.55
CA SER A 344 -6.59 -18.02 4.43
C SER A 344 -7.17 -18.78 5.64
N SER A 345 -7.65 -18.07 6.66
CA SER A 345 -8.39 -18.68 7.77
C SER A 345 -9.80 -19.06 7.34
N PRO A 346 -10.30 -20.26 7.72
CA PRO A 346 -11.69 -20.64 7.49
C PRO A 346 -12.71 -19.63 8.04
N ALA A 347 -12.38 -18.91 9.13
CA ALA A 347 -13.28 -17.94 9.74
C ALA A 347 -13.48 -16.67 8.89
N PHE A 348 -12.56 -16.35 7.97
CA PHE A 348 -12.72 -15.22 7.06
C PHE A 348 -13.74 -15.52 5.94
N GLY A 349 -13.84 -16.79 5.51
CA GLY A 349 -14.83 -17.26 4.54
C GLY A 349 -14.44 -17.14 3.07
N ALA A 350 -13.16 -16.88 2.75
CA ALA A 350 -12.67 -17.01 1.38
C ALA A 350 -12.48 -18.48 0.99
N ALA A 351 -12.69 -18.81 -0.28
CA ALA A 351 -12.36 -20.13 -0.80
C ALA A 351 -10.84 -20.29 -0.93
N PRO A 352 -10.25 -21.44 -0.60
CA PRO A 352 -8.84 -21.67 -0.90
C PRO A 352 -8.64 -21.67 -2.42
N LEU A 353 -7.59 -21.00 -2.89
CA LEU A 353 -7.17 -21.08 -4.29
C LEU A 353 -6.92 -22.56 -4.64
N PRO A 354 -7.50 -23.09 -5.74
CA PRO A 354 -7.37 -24.50 -6.08
C PRO A 354 -5.92 -24.97 -6.09
N ASP A 355 -5.65 -26.04 -5.34
CA ASP A 355 -4.35 -26.70 -5.19
C ASP A 355 -3.18 -25.81 -4.72
N ALA A 356 -3.46 -24.61 -4.19
CA ALA A 356 -2.43 -23.61 -3.93
C ALA A 356 -2.41 -23.03 -2.51
N ASN A 357 -3.41 -23.34 -1.68
CA ASN A 357 -3.39 -22.94 -0.28
C ASN A 357 -2.55 -23.92 0.57
N GLY A 358 -1.63 -23.40 1.39
CA GLY A 358 -0.77 -24.23 2.24
C GLY A 358 0.34 -24.97 1.48
N LEU A 359 0.80 -24.43 0.35
CA LEU A 359 1.98 -24.95 -0.34
C LEU A 359 3.28 -24.66 0.45
N PRO A 360 4.32 -25.52 0.33
CA PRO A 360 5.64 -25.21 0.84
C PRO A 360 6.20 -23.93 0.21
N GLY A 361 6.93 -23.13 1.00
CA GLY A 361 7.62 -21.94 0.51
C GLY A 361 7.36 -20.69 1.34
N ASP A 362 8.08 -19.63 0.97
CA ASP A 362 8.09 -18.35 1.68
C ASP A 362 7.18 -17.31 1.00
N HIS A 363 7.25 -16.06 1.50
CA HIS A 363 6.46 -14.96 0.97
C HIS A 363 6.74 -14.67 -0.52
N GLY A 364 7.94 -14.94 -1.02
CA GLY A 364 8.38 -14.59 -2.37
C GLY A 364 8.22 -15.70 -3.40
N SER A 365 7.93 -16.94 -2.98
CA SER A 365 8.00 -18.12 -3.85
C SER A 365 6.75 -18.38 -4.71
N TYR A 366 5.59 -17.78 -4.41
CA TYR A 366 4.31 -18.03 -5.10
C TYR A 366 4.43 -18.07 -6.63
N TRP A 367 5.11 -17.08 -7.21
CA TRP A 367 5.19 -16.87 -8.67
C TRP A 367 6.08 -17.88 -9.39
N LYS A 368 6.85 -18.68 -8.64
CA LYS A 368 7.70 -19.75 -9.16
C LYS A 368 7.05 -21.13 -9.02
N ASP A 369 5.94 -21.20 -8.27
CA ASP A 369 5.24 -22.44 -8.00
C ASP A 369 4.20 -22.74 -9.09
N LEU A 370 4.34 -23.89 -9.76
CA LEU A 370 3.46 -24.29 -10.84
C LEU A 370 2.04 -24.65 -10.36
N ALA A 371 1.88 -25.13 -9.13
CA ALA A 371 0.57 -25.42 -8.55
C ALA A 371 -0.16 -24.11 -8.23
N PHE A 372 0.54 -23.12 -7.69
CA PHE A 372 -0.03 -21.78 -7.50
C PHE A 372 -0.51 -21.17 -8.82
N LEU A 373 0.34 -21.17 -9.86
CA LEU A 373 -0.04 -20.66 -11.18
C LEU A 373 -1.19 -21.46 -11.80
N ARG A 374 -1.21 -22.79 -11.66
CA ARG A 374 -2.33 -23.63 -12.12
C ARG A 374 -3.65 -23.27 -11.43
N GLY A 375 -3.62 -22.99 -10.12
CA GLY A 375 -4.79 -22.55 -9.38
C GLY A 375 -5.42 -21.27 -9.96
N LEU A 376 -4.59 -20.31 -10.38
CA LEU A 376 -5.05 -19.12 -11.10
C LEU A 376 -5.71 -19.49 -12.44
N GLY A 377 -5.08 -20.38 -13.20
CA GLY A 377 -5.63 -20.88 -14.47
C GLY A 377 -7.00 -21.55 -14.31
N ILE A 378 -7.22 -22.31 -13.24
CA ILE A 378 -8.52 -22.96 -12.96
C ILE A 378 -9.63 -21.94 -12.74
N ILE A 379 -9.33 -20.83 -12.06
CA ILE A 379 -10.33 -19.76 -11.82
C ILE A 379 -10.63 -19.00 -13.10
N ALA A 380 -9.63 -18.79 -13.95
CA ALA A 380 -9.73 -18.13 -15.24
C ALA A 380 -10.50 -18.91 -16.31
N GLN A 381 -10.58 -20.24 -16.21
CA GLN A 381 -11.24 -21.11 -17.21
C GLN A 381 -12.72 -21.38 -16.94
N ARG A 382 -13.33 -20.73 -15.94
CA ARG A 382 -14.70 -21.06 -15.52
C ARG A 382 -15.79 -20.54 -16.45
N PHE A 383 -15.46 -19.79 -17.51
CA PHE A 383 -16.40 -19.26 -18.48
C PHE A 383 -15.92 -19.36 -19.92
#